data_AF-A0A2S7SSA5-F1
#
_entry.id   AF-A0A2S7SSA5-F1
#
_cell.length_a   1.000
_cell.length_b   1.000
_cell.length_c   1.000
_cell.angle_alpha   90.00
_cell.angle_beta   90.00
_cell.angle_gamma   90.00
#
_symmetry.space_group_name_H-M   'P 1'
#
loop_
_entity.id
_entity.type
_entity.pdbx_description
1 polymer ?
#
loop_
_entity_poly.entity_id
_entity_poly.type
_entity_poly.pdbx_seq_one_letter_code
_entity_poly.pdbx_strand_id
1 'polypeptide(L)'
;MTPPYSLEQAKYLSSVYRALVGTKFDGDKSQIEDVLIIPFDQASKQRFILYYMVMSQDAQDVVLEEYKGFLFDILVISRNAAGEIVYKELSTYLAANVIEDTIGEYNSHPSSNNQLFFTDSLS
;
A
#
# COMPACT_ATOMS: atom_id res chain seq x y z
N MET A 1 11.66 -9.08 4.97
CA MET A 1 11.78 -8.87 3.52
C MET A 1 10.38 -8.70 2.97
N THR A 2 10.08 -7.58 2.31
CA THR A 2 8.85 -7.44 1.54
C THR A 2 8.88 -8.41 0.36
N PRO A 3 7.76 -9.06 0.02
CA PRO A 3 7.71 -9.91 -1.16
C PRO A 3 7.79 -9.04 -2.42
N PRO A 4 8.63 -9.40 -3.40
CA PRO A 4 8.72 -8.68 -4.67
C PRO A 4 7.48 -8.87 -5.54
N TYR A 5 7.21 -7.90 -6.41
CA TYR A 5 6.11 -7.88 -7.36
C TYR A 5 6.62 -7.70 -8.80
N SER A 6 5.87 -8.18 -9.79
CA SER A 6 6.05 -7.72 -11.18
C SER A 6 5.66 -6.24 -11.30
N LEU A 7 6.09 -5.57 -12.38
CA LEU A 7 5.71 -4.16 -12.61
C LEU A 7 4.19 -3.96 -12.67
N GLU A 8 3.47 -4.89 -13.30
CA GLU A 8 2.01 -4.82 -13.41
C GLU A 8 1.33 -5.00 -12.06
N GLN A 9 1.80 -5.97 -11.26
CA GLN A 9 1.33 -6.16 -9.88
C GLN A 9 1.61 -4.94 -9.02
N ALA A 10 2.81 -4.36 -9.14
CA ALA A 10 3.17 -3.17 -8.39
C ALA A 10 2.30 -1.95 -8.78
N LYS A 11 2.01 -1.77 -10.07
CA LYS A 11 1.08 -0.73 -10.56
C LYS A 11 -0.32 -0.93 -10.00
N TYR A 12 -0.82 -2.16 -10.05
CA TYR A 12 -2.12 -2.49 -9.48
C TYR A 12 -2.17 -2.19 -7.97
N LEU A 13 -1.22 -2.72 -7.20
CA LEU A 13 -1.16 -2.51 -5.75
C LEU A 13 -1.01 -1.03 -5.39
N SER A 14 -0.11 -0.30 -6.05
CA SER A 14 0.04 1.15 -5.83
C SER A 14 -1.29 1.88 -6.07
N SER A 15 -2.04 1.55 -7.12
CA SER A 15 -3.35 2.17 -7.38
C SER A 15 -4.41 1.83 -6.32
N VAL A 16 -4.45 0.59 -5.83
CA VAL A 16 -5.36 0.17 -4.76
C VAL A 16 -5.03 0.88 -3.45
N TYR A 17 -3.75 0.90 -3.09
CA TYR A 17 -3.28 1.46 -1.82
C TYR A 17 -3.10 2.98 -1.84
N ARG A 18 -3.24 3.65 -2.98
CA ARG A 18 -3.36 5.12 -3.03
C ARG A 18 -4.51 5.65 -2.17
N ALA A 19 -5.53 4.84 -1.88
CA ALA A 19 -6.58 5.18 -0.92
C ALA A 19 -6.07 5.43 0.51
N LEU A 20 -4.84 4.99 0.84
CA LEU A 20 -4.20 5.26 2.13
C LEU A 20 -3.70 6.70 2.27
N VAL A 21 -3.57 7.46 1.19
CA VAL A 21 -3.11 8.86 1.25
C VAL A 21 -4.05 9.68 2.13
N GLY A 22 -3.47 10.46 3.05
CA GLY A 22 -4.19 11.20 4.09
C GLY A 22 -4.47 10.42 5.38
N THR A 23 -4.25 9.11 5.41
CA THR A 23 -4.35 8.30 6.64
C THR A 23 -3.08 8.38 7.49
N LYS A 24 -3.10 7.92 8.74
CA LYS A 24 -1.96 8.02 9.66
C LYS A 24 -0.80 7.13 9.21
N PHE A 25 0.43 7.66 9.26
CA PHE A 25 1.62 6.94 8.78
C PHE A 25 2.28 5.98 9.81
N ASP A 26 1.77 5.96 11.05
CA ASP A 26 2.06 5.07 12.20
C ASP A 26 2.44 5.90 13.43
N GLY A 27 1.61 5.92 14.48
CA GLY A 27 1.86 6.54 15.80
C GLY A 27 2.12 8.06 15.83
N ASP A 28 2.57 8.63 14.72
CA ASP A 28 2.95 10.02 14.53
C ASP A 28 1.73 10.88 14.15
N LYS A 29 1.91 12.19 14.31
CA LYS A 29 0.98 13.20 13.80
C LYS A 29 1.02 13.35 12.27
N SER A 30 1.84 12.56 11.57
CA SER A 30 2.00 12.65 10.12
C SER A 30 1.02 11.75 9.38
N GLN A 31 0.66 12.21 8.19
CA GLN A 31 -0.23 11.49 7.28
C GLN A 31 0.55 10.96 6.09
N ILE A 32 0.09 9.86 5.53
CA ILE A 32 0.61 9.33 4.28
C ILE A 32 0.44 10.39 3.21
N GLU A 33 1.54 10.72 2.55
CA GLU A 33 1.56 11.62 1.41
C GLU A 33 1.44 10.85 0.10
N ASP A 34 2.06 9.67 0.01
CA ASP A 34 2.12 8.92 -1.25
C ASP A 34 2.39 7.41 -1.06
N VAL A 35 2.10 6.64 -2.12
CA VAL A 35 2.37 5.20 -2.25
C VAL A 35 3.09 4.94 -3.58
N LEU A 36 4.39 4.68 -3.50
CA LEU A 36 5.29 4.62 -4.65
C LEU A 36 5.75 3.20 -4.98
N ILE A 37 5.76 2.86 -6.26
CA ILE A 37 6.50 1.73 -6.83
C ILE A 37 8.00 2.04 -6.81
N ILE A 38 8.81 1.06 -6.41
CA ILE A 38 10.26 1.16 -6.35
C ILE A 38 10.94 -0.11 -6.87
N PRO A 39 12.22 -0.05 -7.28
CA PRO A 39 13.03 -1.25 -7.52
C PRO A 39 13.13 -2.17 -6.30
N PHE A 40 13.13 -3.49 -6.51
CA PHE A 40 13.25 -4.47 -5.42
C PHE A 40 14.66 -4.57 -4.85
N ASP A 41 15.69 -4.53 -5.70
CA ASP A 41 17.07 -4.70 -5.24
C ASP A 41 17.55 -3.51 -4.41
N GLN A 42 18.40 -3.82 -3.44
CA GLN A 42 18.78 -2.87 -2.40
C GLN A 42 19.52 -1.64 -2.94
N ALA A 43 20.39 -1.82 -3.94
CA ALA A 43 21.20 -0.73 -4.49
C ALA A 43 20.33 0.27 -5.27
N SER A 44 19.47 -0.22 -6.16
CA SER A 44 18.54 0.63 -6.92
C SER A 44 17.47 1.26 -6.02
N LYS A 45 17.00 0.54 -4.99
CA LYS A 45 16.10 1.09 -3.96
C LYS A 45 16.72 2.28 -3.22
N GLN A 46 17.97 2.15 -2.76
CA GLN A 46 18.67 3.26 -2.10
C GLN A 46 18.86 4.47 -3.03
N ARG A 47 19.20 4.22 -4.29
CA ARG A 47 19.33 5.26 -5.31
C ARG A 47 18.00 5.98 -5.56
N PHE A 48 16.89 5.24 -5.64
CA PHE A 48 15.54 5.80 -5.74
C PHE A 48 15.25 6.77 -4.60
N ILE A 49 15.46 6.34 -3.35
CA ILE A 49 15.13 7.14 -2.17
C ILE A 49 15.95 8.43 -2.14
N LEU A 50 17.24 8.35 -2.46
CA LEU A 50 18.10 9.54 -2.54
C LEU A 50 17.61 10.52 -3.62
N TYR A 51 17.27 10.03 -4.82
CA TYR A 51 16.73 10.90 -5.87
C TYR A 51 15.41 11.53 -5.48
N TYR A 52 14.49 10.78 -4.88
CA TYR A 52 13.22 11.29 -4.42
C TYR A 52 13.41 12.40 -3.36
N MET A 53 14.38 12.25 -2.46
CA MET A 53 14.72 13.27 -1.45
C MET A 53 15.32 14.54 -2.06
N VAL A 54 16.05 14.44 -3.17
CA VAL A 54 16.80 15.56 -3.76
C VAL A 54 16.05 16.26 -4.90
N MET A 55 15.29 15.52 -5.71
CA MET A 55 14.80 15.98 -7.02
C MET A 55 13.28 16.18 -7.14
N SER A 56 12.49 15.98 -6.07
CA SER A 56 11.00 16.08 -6.08
C SER A 56 10.28 14.90 -6.78
N GLN A 57 8.93 14.93 -6.74
CA GLN A 57 7.96 13.86 -7.04
C GLN A 57 8.13 13.15 -8.39
N ASP A 58 8.73 13.81 -9.39
CA ASP A 58 8.93 13.22 -10.73
C ASP A 58 10.09 12.20 -10.79
N ALA A 59 10.82 12.00 -9.69
CA ALA A 59 11.95 11.06 -9.61
C ALA A 59 11.54 9.59 -9.84
N GLN A 60 10.26 9.26 -9.63
CA GLN A 60 9.79 7.89 -9.76
C GLN A 60 9.91 7.37 -11.19
N ASP A 61 9.40 8.13 -12.16
CA ASP A 61 9.37 7.69 -13.56
C ASP A 61 10.78 7.53 -14.12
N VAL A 62 11.67 8.48 -13.83
CA VAL A 62 13.08 8.45 -14.27
C VAL A 62 13.80 7.21 -13.76
N VAL A 63 13.68 6.89 -12.47
CA VAL A 63 14.37 5.73 -11.90
C VAL A 63 13.76 4.43 -12.40
N LEU A 64 12.43 4.36 -12.58
CA LEU A 64 11.77 3.18 -13.13
C LEU A 64 12.13 2.94 -14.60
N GLU A 65 12.34 3.99 -15.41
CA GLU A 65 12.80 3.87 -16.80
C GLU A 65 14.25 3.37 -16.90
N GLU A 66 15.13 3.89 -16.03
CA GLU A 66 16.52 3.43 -15.92
C GLU A 66 16.60 1.99 -15.40
N TYR A 67 15.68 1.61 -14.53
CA TYR A 67 15.67 0.29 -13.92
C TYR A 67 15.33 -0.81 -14.92
N LYS A 68 16.27 -1.76 -15.10
CA LYS A 68 16.10 -2.92 -16.00
C LYS A 68 15.73 -4.21 -15.28
N GLY A 69 15.45 -4.16 -13.97
CA GLY A 69 15.01 -5.33 -13.22
C GLY A 69 13.54 -5.66 -13.47
N PHE A 70 13.18 -6.92 -13.22
CA PHE A 70 11.82 -7.44 -13.42
C PHE A 70 10.96 -7.42 -12.16
N LEU A 71 11.55 -7.08 -11.01
CA LEU A 71 10.93 -7.15 -9.69
C LEU A 71 10.93 -5.80 -8.98
N PHE A 72 9.82 -5.50 -8.33
CA PHE A 72 9.52 -4.20 -7.72
C PHE A 72 8.97 -4.37 -6.31
N ASP A 73 9.05 -3.31 -5.52
CA ASP A 73 8.46 -3.16 -4.20
C ASP A 73 7.53 -1.94 -4.17
N ILE A 74 6.82 -1.77 -3.06
CA ILE A 74 5.98 -0.59 -2.80
C ILE A 74 6.42 0.09 -1.50
N LEU A 75 6.64 1.40 -1.54
CA LEU A 75 6.84 2.25 -0.37
C LEU A 75 5.59 3.07 -0.07
N VAL A 76 5.30 3.20 1.22
CA VAL A 76 4.38 4.20 1.75
C VAL A 76 5.23 5.32 2.33
N ILE A 77 4.91 6.58 1.99
CA ILE A 77 5.74 7.74 2.29
C ILE A 77 4.94 8.79 3.06
N SER A 78 5.60 9.50 3.96
CA SER A 78 5.10 10.66 4.69
C SER A 78 6.24 11.66 4.95
N ARG A 79 5.91 12.87 5.44
CA ARG A 79 6.88 13.79 6.04
C ARG A 79 6.63 13.94 7.52
N ASN A 80 7.70 13.93 8.29
CA ASN A 80 7.64 14.23 9.72
C ASN A 80 7.48 15.75 9.96
N ALA A 81 7.35 16.14 11.23
CA ALA A 81 7.21 17.55 11.60
C ALA A 81 8.41 18.45 11.23
N ALA A 82 9.58 17.86 11.00
CA ALA A 82 10.78 18.56 10.52
C ALA A 82 10.81 18.69 8.98
N GLY A 83 9.82 18.15 8.27
CA GLY A 83 9.77 18.12 6.81
C GLY A 83 10.61 17.02 6.18
N GLU A 84 11.21 16.14 6.99
CA GLU A 84 12.02 15.03 6.51
C GLU A 84 11.14 13.90 5.99
N ILE A 85 11.56 13.27 4.89
CA ILE A 85 10.86 12.13 4.31
C ILE A 85 11.08 10.91 5.19
N VAL A 86 9.98 10.30 5.63
CA VAL A 86 9.93 9.03 6.31
C VAL A 86 9.14 8.04 5.46
N TYR A 87 9.58 6.79 5.39
CA TYR A 87 8.96 5.79 4.54
C TYR A 87 9.02 4.40 5.16
N LYS A 88 8.10 3.54 4.73
CA LYS A 88 8.06 2.12 5.08
C LYS A 88 7.72 1.31 3.84
N GLU A 89 8.25 0.10 3.77
CA GLU A 89 7.75 -0.86 2.79
C GLU A 89 6.28 -1.18 3.11
N LEU A 90 5.44 -1.30 2.09
CA LEU A 90 4.00 -1.48 2.24
C LEU A 90 3.67 -2.67 3.15
N SER A 91 4.36 -3.81 2.99
CA SER A 91 4.12 -4.99 3.83
C SER A 91 4.38 -4.72 5.33
N THR A 92 5.39 -3.90 5.63
CA THR A 92 5.76 -3.52 7.00
C THR A 92 4.75 -2.53 7.56
N TYR A 93 4.32 -1.56 6.75
CA TYR A 93 3.26 -0.63 7.14
C TYR A 93 1.95 -1.37 7.45
N LEU A 94 1.52 -2.27 6.57
CA LEU A 94 0.29 -3.06 6.74
C LEU A 94 0.37 -3.99 7.95
N ALA A 95 1.54 -4.60 8.23
CA ALA A 95 1.72 -5.44 9.41
C ALA A 95 1.66 -4.65 10.73
N ALA A 96 2.09 -3.39 10.73
CA ALA A 96 2.03 -2.51 11.90
C ALA A 96 0.65 -1.85 12.08
N ASN A 97 -0.08 -1.64 10.98
CA ASN A 97 -1.38 -0.98 10.95
C ASN A 97 -2.47 -1.95 10.52
N VAL A 98 -2.33 -3.24 10.88
CA VAL A 98 -3.39 -4.24 10.65
C VAL A 98 -4.66 -3.63 11.22
N ILE A 99 -5.55 -3.34 10.28
CA ILE A 99 -6.78 -2.59 10.48
C ILE A 99 -7.56 -3.26 11.61
N GLU A 100 -7.60 -2.65 12.79
CA GLU A 100 -8.69 -2.83 13.75
C GLU A 100 -9.96 -2.14 13.20
N ASP A 101 -10.38 -2.50 11.98
CA ASP A 101 -11.78 -2.46 11.61
C ASP A 101 -12.23 -3.92 11.59
N THR A 102 -12.84 -4.31 12.71
CA THR A 102 -14.10 -5.03 12.67
C THR A 102 -14.16 -6.18 11.65
N ILE A 103 -13.57 -7.33 12.00
CA ILE A 103 -14.36 -8.58 11.85
C ILE A 103 -15.47 -8.46 12.90
N GLY A 104 -16.47 -7.65 12.57
CA GLY A 104 -17.76 -7.66 13.26
C GLY A 104 -18.38 -9.00 12.94
N GLU A 105 -18.37 -9.87 13.94
CA GLU A 105 -19.35 -10.93 14.15
C GLU A 105 -20.00 -11.51 12.88
N TYR A 106 -19.33 -12.49 12.28
CA TYR A 106 -20.04 -13.58 11.61
C TYR A 106 -19.46 -14.92 12.07
N ASN A 107 -19.37 -15.11 13.38
CA ASN A 107 -19.16 -16.44 13.99
C ASN A 107 -19.59 -16.45 15.46
N SER A 108 -20.89 -16.29 15.71
CA SER A 108 -21.51 -16.72 16.97
C SER A 108 -23.01 -16.92 16.83
N HIS A 109 -23.44 -17.96 16.09
CA HIS A 109 -24.36 -19.01 16.60
C HIS A 109 -24.77 -19.99 15.47
N PRO A 110 -24.71 -21.32 15.72
CA PRO A 110 -25.44 -22.30 14.93
C PRO A 110 -26.85 -22.43 15.49
N SER A 111 -27.87 -22.00 14.75
CA SER A 111 -29.25 -22.41 15.02
C SER A 111 -30.11 -22.34 13.77
N SER A 112 -30.19 -23.50 13.11
CA SER A 112 -31.42 -24.19 12.69
C SER A 112 -32.54 -23.39 12.01
N ASN A 113 -32.87 -23.84 10.79
CA ASN A 113 -34.20 -23.82 10.16
C ASN A 113 -34.74 -22.45 9.68
N ASN A 114 -34.74 -22.19 8.37
CA ASN A 114 -35.86 -22.57 7.50
C ASN A 114 -35.74 -21.97 6.08
N GLN A 115 -35.81 -22.88 5.11
CA GLN A 115 -36.46 -22.79 3.80
C GLN A 115 -36.24 -21.56 2.89
N LEU A 116 -35.56 -21.88 1.78
CA LEU A 116 -35.66 -21.27 0.47
C LEU A 116 -37.13 -21.02 0.07
N PHE A 117 -37.48 -19.77 -0.23
CA PHE A 117 -38.62 -19.45 -1.08
C PHE A 117 -38.13 -18.63 -2.27
N PHE A 118 -38.14 -19.27 -3.43
CA PHE A 118 -38.21 -18.60 -4.72
C PHE A 118 -39.65 -18.11 -4.91
N THR A 119 -39.84 -16.84 -5.23
CA THR A 119 -41.00 -16.40 -6.01
C THR A 119 -40.58 -15.30 -6.98
N ASP A 120 -40.46 -15.69 -8.24
CA ASP A 120 -40.65 -14.82 -9.39
C ASP A 120 -42.07 -14.22 -9.40
N SER A 121 -42.17 -13.09 -10.10
CA SER A 121 -43.36 -12.46 -10.68
C SER A 121 -44.08 -11.42 -9.83
N LEU A 122 -44.13 -10.20 -10.37
CA LEU A 122 -45.24 -9.23 -10.43
C LEU A 122 -44.68 -8.10 -11.32
N SER A 123 -45.27 -7.66 -12.42
CA SER A 123 -46.60 -7.84 -13.03
C SER A 123 -46.56 -7.26 -14.44
#